data_AF-A0A9X1Z8V9-F1
#
_entry.id   AF-A0A9X1Z8V9-F1
#
_cell.length_a   1.000
_cell.length_b   1.000
_cell.length_c   1.000
_cell.angle_alpha   90.00
_cell.angle_beta   90.00
_cell.angle_gamma   90.00
#
_symmetry.space_group_name_H-M   'P 1'
#
loop_
_entity.id
_entity.type
_entity.pdbx_description
1 polymer ?
#
loop_
_entity_poly.entity_id
_entity_poly.type
_entity_poly.pdbx_seq_one_letter_code
_entity_poly.pdbx_strand_id
1 'polypeptide(L)'
;MASEALDTSKPNVKHPLSFNAYQAQNNQPDDRSDAIDEDESTIDVEDEPSTAEYIEFDDVILNRRDSIVYSAYKYRLLSTTEMIEFLSRKFDCEPNTILADLSALRSKAAFCVHKERVHKKLTAVAKRKLYFKAQCEKAISDAMDSSIPFDCDKIVDLSLRYELSPKQIYDEILCYKRISTQIRRLRDQHKKLPVLRAVLKCAKLNLVY
;
A
#
# COMPACT_ATOMS: atom_id res chain seq x y z
N MET A 1 56.64 -7.45 -15.56
CA MET A 1 55.37 -8.18 -15.75
C MET A 1 54.87 -8.60 -14.37
N ALA A 2 53.88 -7.90 -13.83
CA ALA A 2 53.18 -8.27 -12.61
C ALA A 2 51.70 -7.96 -12.85
N SER A 3 50.87 -9.01 -12.85
CA SER A 3 49.42 -8.93 -12.99
C SER A 3 48.79 -8.88 -11.60
N GLU A 4 48.17 -7.78 -11.23
CA GLU A 4 47.24 -7.72 -10.11
C GLU A 4 45.85 -8.14 -10.60
N ALA A 5 45.35 -9.25 -10.06
CA ALA A 5 43.98 -9.69 -10.25
C ALA A 5 43.09 -8.96 -9.22
N LEU A 6 42.18 -8.11 -9.70
CA LEU A 6 41.10 -7.51 -8.91
C LEU A 6 40.03 -8.57 -8.63
N ASP A 7 39.93 -8.99 -7.37
CA ASP A 7 38.81 -9.77 -6.84
C ASP A 7 37.57 -8.87 -6.71
N THR A 8 36.57 -9.09 -7.56
CA THR A 8 35.27 -8.42 -7.48
C THR A 8 34.25 -9.31 -6.78
N SER A 9 34.42 -9.55 -5.49
CA SER A 9 33.36 -10.11 -4.64
C SER A 9 32.36 -9.00 -4.26
N LYS A 10 31.32 -8.82 -5.09
CA LYS A 10 30.18 -7.97 -4.74
C LYS A 10 29.41 -8.58 -3.57
N PRO A 11 29.09 -7.83 -2.50
CA PRO A 11 28.17 -8.32 -1.48
C PRO A 11 26.76 -8.48 -2.07
N ASN A 12 26.21 -9.68 -1.88
CA ASN A 12 24.84 -10.05 -2.20
C ASN A 12 23.88 -9.28 -1.27
N VAL A 13 23.50 -8.07 -1.68
CA VAL A 13 22.44 -7.29 -1.02
C VAL A 13 21.11 -7.98 -1.31
N LYS A 14 20.68 -8.84 -0.39
CA LYS A 14 19.31 -9.37 -0.37
C LYS A 14 18.35 -8.19 -0.20
N HIS A 15 17.62 -7.85 -1.27
CA HIS A 15 16.51 -6.91 -1.21
C HIS A 15 15.52 -7.32 -0.10
N PRO A 16 14.96 -6.37 0.68
CA PRO A 16 13.89 -6.68 1.60
C PRO A 16 12.68 -7.20 0.81
N LEU A 17 12.15 -8.34 1.27
CA LEU A 17 11.00 -9.03 0.69
C LEU A 17 9.86 -8.04 0.46
N SER A 18 9.38 -7.98 -0.79
CA SER A 18 8.20 -7.18 -1.14
C SER A 18 6.99 -7.67 -0.33
N PHE A 19 6.18 -6.72 0.13
CA PHE A 19 5.02 -6.92 1.02
C PHE A 19 3.96 -7.92 0.49
N ASN A 20 4.01 -8.30 -0.79
CA ASN A 20 3.10 -9.27 -1.40
C ASN A 20 3.33 -10.73 -0.95
N ALA A 21 4.43 -11.04 -0.26
CA ALA A 21 4.73 -12.43 0.14
C ALA A 21 3.88 -12.95 1.32
N TYR A 22 3.16 -12.09 2.06
CA TYR A 22 2.38 -12.50 3.23
C TYR A 22 0.95 -12.97 2.93
N GLN A 23 0.48 -12.89 1.68
CA GLN A 23 -0.90 -13.28 1.33
C GLN A 23 -1.10 -14.77 1.00
N ALA A 24 -0.05 -15.61 1.02
CA ALA A 24 -0.11 -16.94 0.41
C ALA A 24 -0.17 -18.15 1.37
N GLN A 25 -0.31 -17.98 2.70
CA GLN A 25 -0.15 -19.14 3.61
C GLN A 25 -1.22 -19.44 4.66
N ASN A 26 -2.34 -18.72 4.77
CA ASN A 26 -3.35 -19.03 5.80
C ASN A 26 -4.78 -19.14 5.24
N ASN A 27 -5.00 -20.10 4.34
CA ASN A 27 -6.35 -20.58 4.02
C ASN A 27 -6.36 -22.12 4.09
N GLN A 28 -6.62 -22.65 5.27
CA GLN A 28 -7.19 -23.99 5.46
C GLN A 28 -8.32 -23.85 6.51
N PRO A 29 -9.54 -24.33 6.24
CA PRO A 29 -10.59 -24.37 7.24
C PRO A 29 -10.47 -25.67 8.04
N ASP A 30 -10.30 -25.56 9.35
CA ASP A 30 -10.49 -26.72 10.24
C ASP A 30 -11.97 -26.80 10.60
N ASP A 31 -12.58 -27.83 10.02
CA ASP A 31 -13.89 -28.38 10.26
C ASP A 31 -13.84 -29.18 11.58
N ARG A 32 -14.62 -28.78 12.59
CA ARG A 32 -14.92 -29.56 13.80
C ARG A 32 -16.07 -28.91 14.59
N SER A 33 -17.28 -29.27 14.19
CA SER A 33 -18.42 -29.38 15.09
C SER A 33 -18.33 -30.70 15.85
N ASP A 34 -18.62 -30.69 17.16
CA ASP A 34 -19.54 -31.64 17.81
C ASP A 34 -19.80 -31.22 19.26
N ALA A 35 -21.07 -31.42 19.66
CA ALA A 35 -21.78 -30.88 20.81
C ALA A 35 -21.58 -31.67 22.11
N ILE A 36 -21.81 -31.03 23.28
CA ILE A 36 -22.43 -31.64 24.48
C ILE A 36 -23.26 -30.58 25.23
N ASP A 37 -24.48 -31.00 25.61
CA ASP A 37 -25.57 -30.34 26.31
C ASP A 37 -25.37 -30.12 27.83
N GLU A 38 -26.13 -29.13 28.32
CA GLU A 38 -26.81 -28.93 29.62
C GLU A 38 -26.13 -29.29 30.95
N ASP A 39 -26.00 -28.28 31.84
CA ASP A 39 -26.60 -28.37 33.18
C ASP A 39 -26.96 -26.97 33.73
N GLU A 40 -28.16 -26.86 34.27
CA GLU A 40 -28.78 -25.66 34.86
C GLU A 40 -28.29 -25.46 36.30
N SER A 41 -27.89 -24.24 36.68
CA SER A 41 -28.17 -23.74 38.03
C SER A 41 -28.15 -22.21 38.09
N THR A 42 -29.33 -21.68 38.40
CA THR A 42 -29.64 -20.30 38.80
C THR A 42 -28.84 -19.84 40.01
N ILE A 43 -28.16 -18.69 39.88
CA ILE A 43 -27.98 -17.74 40.98
C ILE A 43 -28.17 -16.33 40.40
N ASP A 44 -29.29 -15.70 40.77
CA ASP A 44 -29.51 -14.25 40.66
C ASP A 44 -28.51 -13.54 41.57
N VAL A 45 -27.61 -12.77 40.97
CA VAL A 45 -27.01 -11.59 41.60
C VAL A 45 -27.17 -10.47 40.60
N GLU A 46 -28.09 -9.56 40.91
CA GLU A 46 -28.12 -8.22 40.36
C GLU A 46 -26.73 -7.60 40.51
N ASP A 47 -26.00 -7.49 39.41
CA ASP A 47 -25.01 -6.46 39.23
C ASP A 47 -25.28 -5.85 37.87
N GLU A 48 -25.73 -4.61 37.92
CA GLU A 48 -26.03 -3.75 36.78
C GLU A 48 -24.97 -3.90 35.69
N PRO A 49 -25.35 -3.83 34.39
CA PRO A 49 -24.35 -3.68 33.36
C PRO A 49 -23.63 -2.37 33.64
N SER A 50 -22.44 -2.47 34.23
CA SER A 50 -21.38 -1.47 34.15
C SER A 50 -21.42 -0.96 32.72
N THR A 51 -22.01 0.22 32.57
CA THR A 51 -22.06 0.96 31.33
C THR A 51 -20.64 0.91 30.84
N ALA A 52 -20.41 0.15 29.77
CA ALA A 52 -19.19 0.25 29.00
C ALA A 52 -19.11 1.73 28.67
N GLU A 53 -18.30 2.46 29.45
CA GLU A 53 -17.93 3.81 29.14
C GLU A 53 -17.43 3.69 27.72
N TYR A 54 -18.23 4.19 26.79
CA TYR A 54 -17.74 4.59 25.50
C TYR A 54 -16.70 5.62 25.86
N ILE A 55 -15.46 5.16 26.05
CA ILE A 55 -14.29 6.02 26.11
C ILE A 55 -14.34 6.65 24.74
N GLU A 56 -14.92 7.84 24.70
CA GLU A 56 -14.88 8.77 23.59
C GLU A 56 -13.39 9.14 23.49
N PHE A 57 -12.62 8.21 22.92
CA PHE A 57 -11.21 8.37 22.78
C PHE A 57 -11.04 9.54 21.85
N ASP A 58 -10.48 10.62 22.37
CA ASP A 58 -10.02 11.75 21.59
C ASP A 58 -9.32 11.22 20.32
N ASP A 59 -9.89 11.54 19.16
CA ASP A 59 -9.43 11.07 17.86
C ASP A 59 -7.94 11.38 17.65
N VAL A 60 -7.44 12.44 18.30
CA VAL A 60 -6.02 12.80 18.31
C VAL A 60 -5.17 11.71 18.98
N ILE A 61 -5.59 11.22 20.15
CA ILE A 61 -4.88 10.15 20.88
C ILE A 61 -4.90 8.86 20.05
N LEU A 62 -6.04 8.52 19.47
CA LEU A 62 -6.15 7.32 18.63
C LEU A 62 -5.24 7.40 17.40
N ASN A 63 -5.20 8.54 16.72
CA ASN A 63 -4.34 8.75 15.56
C ASN A 63 -2.86 8.78 15.91
N ARG A 64 -2.50 9.28 17.10
CA ARG A 64 -1.13 9.27 17.62
C ARG A 64 -0.67 7.85 17.92
N ARG A 65 -1.50 7.05 18.59
CA ARG A 65 -1.25 5.62 18.84
C ARG A 65 -1.17 4.80 17.57
N ASP A 66 -2.07 5.03 16.60
CA ASP A 66 -1.99 4.42 15.27
C ASP A 66 -0.63 4.76 14.59
N SER A 67 -0.14 5.99 14.76
CA SER A 67 1.16 6.41 14.20
C SER A 67 2.36 5.77 14.91
N ILE A 68 2.28 5.54 16.22
CA ILE A 68 3.30 4.76 16.97
C ILE A 68 3.38 3.34 16.40
N VAL A 69 2.23 2.67 16.28
CA VAL A 69 2.17 1.30 15.75
C VAL A 69 2.68 1.26 14.30
N TYR A 70 2.28 2.22 13.47
CA TYR A 70 2.77 2.31 12.09
C TYR A 70 4.29 2.53 12.02
N SER A 71 4.85 3.40 12.86
CA SER A 71 6.29 3.66 12.92
C SER A 71 7.09 2.42 13.30
N ALA A 72 6.58 1.59 14.22
CA ALA A 72 7.23 0.32 14.57
C ALA A 72 7.34 -0.65 13.39
N TYR A 73 6.39 -0.63 12.45
CA TYR A 73 6.45 -1.44 11.23
C TYR A 73 7.35 -0.83 10.15
N LYS A 74 7.30 0.50 9.96
CA LYS A 74 7.96 1.19 8.85
C LYS A 74 9.42 1.54 9.12
N TYR A 75 9.72 1.99 10.34
CA TYR A 75 11.01 2.59 10.69
C TYR A 75 11.80 1.70 11.67
N ARG A 76 12.01 0.44 11.28
CA ARG A 76 12.82 -0.52 12.07
C ARG A 76 14.27 -0.07 12.35
N LEU A 77 14.73 1.00 11.71
CA LEU A 77 16.09 1.52 11.81
C LEU A 77 16.21 2.78 12.68
N LEU A 78 15.10 3.38 13.13
CA LEU A 78 15.17 4.52 14.05
C LEU A 78 15.41 4.01 15.47
N SER A 79 16.29 4.69 16.20
CA SER A 79 16.38 4.51 17.64
C SER A 79 15.08 4.95 18.32
N THR A 80 14.80 4.41 19.50
CA THR A 80 13.59 4.73 20.27
C THR A 80 13.47 6.24 20.53
N THR A 81 14.58 6.92 20.81
CA THR A 81 14.65 8.37 21.05
C THR A 81 14.30 9.17 19.81
N GLU A 82 14.87 8.84 18.65
CA GLU A 82 14.55 9.52 17.38
C GLU A 82 13.09 9.33 16.99
N MET A 83 12.52 8.13 17.25
CA MET A 83 11.11 7.87 17.00
C MET A 83 10.21 8.74 17.89
N ILE A 84 10.55 8.88 19.17
CA ILE A 84 9.79 9.71 20.11
C ILE A 84 9.84 11.17 19.68
N GLU A 85 11.01 11.71 19.35
CA GLU A 85 11.15 13.10 18.88
C GLU A 85 10.41 13.35 17.56
N PHE A 86 10.46 12.39 16.64
CA PHE A 86 9.73 12.50 15.38
C PHE A 86 8.21 12.56 15.62
N LEU A 87 7.70 11.69 16.49
CA LEU A 87 6.27 11.63 16.80
C LEU A 87 5.80 12.84 17.63
N SER A 88 6.63 13.32 18.57
CA SER A 88 6.31 14.49 19.37
C SER A 88 6.17 15.74 18.49
N ARG A 89 7.08 15.94 17.54
CA ARG A 89 6.99 17.01 16.53
C ARG A 89 5.80 16.84 15.58
N LYS A 90 5.50 15.60 15.16
CA LYS A 90 4.38 15.33 14.23
C LYS A 90 3.01 15.67 14.84
N PHE A 91 2.85 15.46 16.14
CA PHE A 91 1.59 15.62 16.86
C PHE A 91 1.54 16.88 17.74
N ASP A 92 2.58 17.72 17.67
CA ASP A 92 2.73 18.92 18.49
C ASP A 92 2.48 18.65 19.97
N CYS A 93 3.19 17.66 20.52
CA CYS A 93 3.05 17.24 21.91
C CYS A 93 4.40 16.99 22.57
N GLU A 94 4.39 16.93 23.91
CA GLU A 94 5.59 16.61 24.67
C GLU A 94 6.06 15.16 24.45
N PRO A 95 7.37 14.88 24.47
CA PRO A 95 7.90 13.51 24.40
C PRO A 95 7.31 12.55 25.45
N ASN A 96 7.01 13.08 26.64
CA ASN A 96 6.38 12.33 27.74
C ASN A 96 4.98 11.82 27.37
N THR A 97 4.24 12.55 26.52
CA THR A 97 2.93 12.11 26.01
C THR A 97 3.08 10.89 25.11
N ILE A 98 4.12 10.85 24.26
CA ILE A 98 4.42 9.69 23.41
C ILE A 98 4.83 8.48 24.26
N LEU A 99 5.61 8.71 25.33
CA LEU A 99 5.97 7.65 26.29
C LEU A 99 4.74 7.08 27.02
N ALA A 100 3.79 7.94 27.41
CA ALA A 100 2.53 7.51 28.01
C ALA A 100 1.72 6.65 27.02
N ASP A 101 1.62 7.05 25.76
CA ASP A 101 0.94 6.26 24.72
C ASP A 101 1.64 4.93 24.42
N LEU A 102 2.97 4.90 24.41
CA LEU A 102 3.74 3.67 24.32
C LEU A 102 3.44 2.73 25.50
N SER A 103 3.28 3.27 26.70
CA SER A 103 2.92 2.47 27.88
C SER A 103 1.52 1.87 27.77
N ALA A 104 0.54 2.65 27.27
CA ALA A 104 -0.83 2.17 27.03
C ALA A 104 -0.89 1.08 25.95
N LEU A 105 -0.03 1.17 24.94
CA LEU A 105 0.11 0.17 23.87
C LEU A 105 0.83 -1.12 24.30
N ARG A 106 1.34 -1.21 25.54
CA ARG A 106 1.92 -2.49 26.05
C ARG A 106 0.87 -3.58 26.23
N SER A 107 -0.39 -3.20 26.47
CA SER A 107 -1.48 -4.18 26.54
C SER A 107 -1.70 -4.83 25.17
N LYS A 108 -1.73 -6.17 25.13
CA LYS A 108 -1.99 -6.94 23.90
C LYS A 108 -3.33 -6.53 23.27
N ALA A 109 -4.36 -6.29 24.09
CA ALA A 109 -5.68 -5.89 23.60
C ALA A 109 -5.62 -4.52 22.90
N ALA A 110 -5.02 -3.52 23.53
CA ALA A 110 -4.86 -2.18 22.96
C ALA A 110 -4.02 -2.22 21.66
N PHE A 111 -2.91 -2.96 21.68
CA PHE A 111 -2.05 -3.10 20.51
C PHE A 111 -2.78 -3.74 19.32
N CYS A 112 -3.56 -4.79 19.54
CA CYS A 112 -4.34 -5.44 18.48
C CYS A 112 -5.33 -4.49 17.82
N VAL A 113 -6.07 -3.68 18.62
CA VAL A 113 -7.00 -2.68 18.10
C VAL A 113 -6.30 -1.68 17.18
N HIS A 114 -5.18 -1.10 17.63
CA HIS A 114 -4.44 -0.13 16.83
C HIS A 114 -3.76 -0.77 15.61
N LYS A 115 -3.29 -2.01 15.72
CA LYS A 115 -2.75 -2.77 14.59
C LYS A 115 -3.80 -2.97 13.50
N GLU A 116 -5.02 -3.34 13.86
CA GLU A 116 -6.13 -3.49 12.91
C GLU A 116 -6.51 -2.15 12.26
N ARG A 117 -6.58 -1.07 13.05
CA ARG A 117 -6.84 0.28 12.53
C ARG A 117 -5.79 0.71 11.51
N VAL A 118 -4.50 0.50 11.82
CA VAL A 118 -3.39 0.77 10.90
C VAL A 118 -3.52 -0.10 9.64
N HIS A 119 -3.82 -1.38 9.79
CA HIS A 119 -4.00 -2.28 8.63
C HIS A 119 -5.15 -1.82 7.73
N LYS A 120 -6.30 -1.44 8.29
CA LYS A 120 -7.45 -0.89 7.56
C LYS A 120 -7.07 0.40 6.83
N LYS A 121 -6.39 1.33 7.50
CA LYS A 121 -5.90 2.59 6.90
C LYS A 121 -4.94 2.32 5.74
N LEU A 122 -3.97 1.42 5.90
CA LEU A 122 -3.02 1.07 4.83
C LEU A 122 -3.70 0.40 3.64
N THR A 123 -4.66 -0.48 3.90
CA THR A 123 -5.46 -1.12 2.85
C THR A 123 -6.29 -0.09 2.08
N ALA A 124 -6.90 0.87 2.77
CA ALA A 124 -7.65 1.96 2.13
C ALA A 124 -6.73 2.83 1.24
N VAL A 125 -5.55 3.20 1.72
CA VAL A 125 -4.56 3.94 0.93
C VAL A 125 -4.10 3.14 -0.30
N ALA A 126 -3.85 1.83 -0.16
CA ALA A 126 -3.48 0.98 -1.27
C ALA A 126 -4.59 0.89 -2.34
N LYS A 127 -5.84 0.70 -1.90
CA LYS A 127 -7.02 0.71 -2.79
C LYS A 127 -7.16 2.04 -3.53
N ARG A 128 -7.01 3.17 -2.82
CA ARG A 128 -7.06 4.51 -3.42
C ARG A 128 -5.97 4.71 -4.48
N LYS A 129 -4.74 4.28 -4.20
CA LYS A 129 -3.62 4.34 -5.16
C LYS A 129 -3.89 3.50 -6.41
N LEU A 130 -4.40 2.28 -6.24
CA LEU A 130 -4.76 1.42 -7.38
C LEU A 130 -5.88 2.04 -8.23
N TYR A 131 -6.90 2.61 -7.57
CA TYR A 131 -8.00 3.30 -8.23
C TYR A 131 -7.50 4.50 -9.05
N PHE A 132 -6.68 5.37 -8.46
CA PHE A 132 -6.14 6.53 -9.18
C PHE A 132 -5.18 6.14 -10.29
N LYS A 133 -4.38 5.08 -10.12
CA LYS A 133 -3.54 4.55 -11.21
C LYS A 133 -4.38 4.12 -12.41
N ALA A 134 -5.45 3.35 -12.18
CA ALA A 134 -6.35 2.92 -13.24
C ALA A 134 -7.06 4.10 -13.93
N GLN A 135 -7.47 5.12 -13.17
CA GLN A 135 -8.05 6.33 -13.76
C GLN A 135 -7.03 7.13 -14.58
N CYS A 136 -5.79 7.25 -14.08
CA CYS A 136 -4.71 7.90 -14.80
C CYS A 136 -4.40 7.18 -16.10
N GLU A 137 -4.30 5.85 -16.08
CA GLU A 137 -4.11 5.02 -17.27
C GLU A 137 -5.20 5.28 -18.31
N LYS A 138 -6.47 5.35 -17.88
CA LYS A 138 -7.60 5.69 -18.74
C LYS A 138 -7.51 7.10 -19.30
N ALA A 139 -7.21 8.11 -18.47
CA ALA A 139 -7.09 9.49 -18.92
C ALA A 139 -5.95 9.67 -19.94
N ILE A 140 -4.81 9.01 -19.72
CA ILE A 140 -3.68 9.01 -20.67
C ILE A 140 -4.11 8.36 -21.99
N SER A 141 -4.77 7.21 -21.88
CA SER A 141 -5.34 6.47 -23.00
C SER A 141 -6.26 7.33 -23.87
N ASP A 142 -7.24 7.97 -23.25
CA ASP A 142 -8.26 8.76 -23.94
C ASP A 142 -7.64 10.00 -24.61
N ALA A 143 -6.66 10.62 -23.94
CA ALA A 143 -5.90 11.73 -24.49
C ALA A 143 -5.04 11.30 -25.69
N MET A 144 -4.37 10.15 -25.61
CA MET A 144 -3.57 9.61 -26.72
C MET A 144 -4.44 9.22 -27.92
N ASP A 145 -5.58 8.57 -27.69
CA ASP A 145 -6.53 8.21 -28.76
C ASP A 145 -7.13 9.45 -29.43
N SER A 146 -7.27 10.54 -28.67
CA SER A 146 -7.68 11.85 -29.17
C SER A 146 -6.53 12.69 -29.74
N SER A 147 -5.31 12.13 -29.83
CA SER A 147 -4.09 12.81 -30.31
C SER A 147 -3.74 14.10 -29.56
N ILE A 148 -4.07 14.16 -28.27
CA ILE A 148 -3.73 15.30 -27.39
C ILE A 148 -2.25 15.19 -26.98
N PRO A 149 -1.44 16.25 -27.14
CA PRO A 149 -0.04 16.24 -26.72
C PRO A 149 0.09 16.26 -25.19
N PHE A 150 1.16 15.65 -24.68
CA PHE A 150 1.54 15.69 -23.25
C PHE A 150 2.70 16.65 -23.07
N ASP A 151 2.39 17.90 -22.78
CA ASP A 151 3.36 18.88 -22.32
C ASP A 151 3.61 18.76 -20.80
N CYS A 152 4.55 19.55 -20.29
CA CYS A 152 4.89 19.56 -18.87
C CYS A 152 3.68 19.92 -18.00
N ASP A 153 2.87 20.88 -18.42
CA ASP A 153 1.70 21.33 -17.67
C ASP A 153 0.65 20.22 -17.56
N LYS A 154 0.41 19.47 -18.65
CA LYS A 154 -0.51 18.34 -18.61
C LYS A 154 -0.02 17.21 -17.72
N ILE A 155 1.28 16.95 -17.70
CA ILE A 155 1.88 15.96 -16.80
C ILE A 155 1.68 16.39 -15.34
N VAL A 156 1.89 17.67 -15.04
CA VAL A 156 1.67 18.21 -13.68
C VAL A 156 0.18 18.14 -13.29
N ASP A 157 -0.75 18.54 -14.16
CA ASP A 157 -2.20 18.42 -13.93
C ASP A 157 -2.61 16.98 -13.59
N LEU A 158 -2.16 16.00 -14.39
CA LEU A 158 -2.45 14.59 -14.15
C LEU A 158 -1.81 14.09 -12.84
N SER A 159 -0.61 14.56 -12.51
CA SER A 159 0.10 14.19 -11.28
C SER A 159 -0.67 14.63 -10.03
N LEU A 160 -1.20 15.86 -10.04
CA LEU A 160 -1.99 16.41 -8.95
C LEU A 160 -3.36 15.74 -8.87
N ARG A 161 -4.03 15.53 -10.01
CA ARG A 161 -5.38 14.96 -10.07
C ARG A 161 -5.45 13.52 -9.59
N TYR A 162 -4.41 12.73 -9.85
CA TYR A 162 -4.38 11.30 -9.54
C TYR A 162 -3.42 10.93 -8.39
N GLU A 163 -2.85 11.91 -7.69
CA GLU A 163 -1.89 11.68 -6.60
C GLU A 163 -0.71 10.77 -7.01
N LEU A 164 -0.21 10.95 -8.24
CA LEU A 164 0.93 10.24 -8.79
C LEU A 164 2.09 11.21 -8.99
N SER A 165 3.33 10.72 -8.91
CA SER A 165 4.49 11.56 -9.25
C SER A 165 4.54 11.82 -10.76
N PRO A 166 5.06 12.98 -11.22
CA PRO A 166 5.25 13.27 -12.63
C PRO A 166 6.03 12.18 -13.39
N LYS A 167 7.01 11.56 -12.71
CA LYS A 167 7.75 10.42 -13.24
C LYS A 167 6.84 9.22 -13.54
N GLN A 168 5.92 8.88 -12.65
CA GLN A 168 4.96 7.79 -12.87
C GLN A 168 4.00 8.07 -14.03
N ILE A 169 3.57 9.33 -14.18
CA ILE A 169 2.76 9.75 -15.34
C ILE A 169 3.55 9.54 -16.63
N TYR A 170 4.80 9.98 -16.67
CA TYR A 170 5.68 9.81 -17.81
C TYR A 170 5.95 8.33 -18.14
N ASP A 171 6.22 7.50 -17.13
CA ASP A 171 6.40 6.06 -17.30
C ASP A 171 5.14 5.39 -17.88
N GLU A 172 3.95 5.85 -17.48
CA GLU A 172 2.68 5.35 -18.01
C GLU A 172 2.42 5.80 -19.45
N ILE A 173 2.79 7.04 -19.80
CA ILE A 173 2.81 7.54 -21.19
C ILE A 173 3.72 6.68 -22.06
N LEU A 174 4.92 6.34 -21.58
CA LEU A 174 5.84 5.46 -22.30
C LEU A 174 5.28 4.03 -22.40
N CYS A 175 4.66 3.53 -21.33
CA CYS A 175 3.99 2.24 -21.31
C CYS A 175 2.89 2.16 -22.36
N TYR A 176 2.10 3.22 -22.51
CA TYR A 176 1.07 3.36 -23.54
C TYR A 176 1.66 3.20 -24.95
N LYS A 177 2.77 3.91 -25.22
CA LYS A 177 3.43 3.92 -26.53
C LYS A 177 4.05 2.56 -26.90
N ARG A 178 4.19 1.62 -25.95
CA ARG A 178 4.70 0.27 -26.26
C ARG A 178 3.74 -0.48 -27.17
N ILE A 179 4.31 -1.11 -28.19
CA ILE A 179 3.59 -1.94 -29.17
C ILE A 179 2.78 -3.05 -28.47
N SER A 180 3.32 -3.67 -27.43
CA SER A 180 2.63 -4.72 -26.66
C SER A 180 1.35 -4.20 -26.00
N THR A 181 1.39 -2.98 -25.46
CA THR A 181 0.23 -2.30 -24.87
C THR A 181 -0.81 -1.97 -25.94
N GLN A 182 -0.38 -1.43 -27.09
CA GLN A 182 -1.25 -1.14 -28.23
C GLN A 182 -1.95 -2.39 -28.76
N ILE A 183 -1.22 -3.50 -28.91
CA ILE A 183 -1.79 -4.78 -29.35
C ILE A 183 -2.82 -5.31 -28.35
N ARG A 184 -2.54 -5.20 -27.04
CA ARG A 184 -3.49 -5.60 -25.99
C ARG A 184 -4.78 -4.79 -26.10
N ARG A 185 -4.69 -3.47 -26.19
CA ARG A 185 -5.85 -2.58 -26.34
C ARG A 185 -6.67 -2.89 -27.58
N LEU A 186 -6.03 -3.10 -28.73
CA LEU A 186 -6.73 -3.45 -29.96
C LEU A 186 -7.46 -4.80 -29.84
N ARG A 187 -6.89 -5.75 -29.09
CA ARG A 187 -7.56 -7.02 -28.77
C ARG A 187 -8.76 -6.82 -27.86
N ASP A 188 -8.62 -5.99 -26.82
CA ASP A 188 -9.69 -5.67 -25.86
C ASP A 188 -10.84 -4.89 -26.54
N GLN A 189 -10.53 -4.08 -27.56
CA GLN A 189 -11.49 -3.42 -28.44
C GLN A 189 -12.08 -4.35 -29.52
N HIS A 190 -11.79 -5.67 -29.47
CA HIS A 190 -12.23 -6.67 -30.44
C HIS A 190 -11.91 -6.32 -31.90
N LYS A 191 -10.78 -5.63 -32.14
CA LYS A 191 -10.35 -5.31 -33.51
C LYS A 191 -9.98 -6.59 -34.27
N LYS A 192 -10.29 -6.63 -35.56
CA LYS A 192 -10.09 -7.81 -36.42
C LYS A 192 -8.60 -8.20 -36.48
N LEU A 193 -8.33 -9.50 -36.58
CA LEU A 193 -6.99 -10.07 -36.66
C LEU A 193 -6.07 -9.44 -37.74
N PRO A 194 -6.57 -9.06 -38.94
CA PRO A 194 -5.75 -8.35 -39.92
C PRO A 194 -5.21 -7.00 -39.43
N VAL A 195 -5.99 -6.26 -38.63
CA VAL A 195 -5.58 -4.97 -38.04
C VAL A 195 -4.45 -5.19 -37.05
N LEU A 196 -4.58 -6.20 -36.18
CA LEU A 196 -3.52 -6.59 -35.23
C LEU A 196 -2.23 -6.98 -35.95
N ARG A 197 -2.33 -7.75 -37.03
CA ARG A 197 -1.17 -8.17 -37.86
C ARG A 197 -0.51 -6.97 -38.55
N ALA A 198 -1.29 -6.03 -39.06
CA ALA A 198 -0.77 -4.82 -39.70
C ALA A 198 0.02 -3.95 -38.71
N VAL A 199 -0.52 -3.72 -37.50
CA VAL A 199 0.16 -2.96 -36.45
C VAL A 199 1.48 -3.63 -36.04
N LEU A 200 1.47 -4.96 -35.85
CA LEU A 200 2.69 -5.71 -35.54
C LEU A 200 3.73 -5.61 -36.67
N LYS A 201 3.30 -5.66 -37.94
CA LYS A 201 4.20 -5.55 -39.09
C LYS A 201 4.82 -4.16 -39.18
N CYS A 202 4.03 -3.09 -39.02
CA CYS A 202 4.53 -1.72 -39.02
C CYS A 202 5.50 -1.47 -37.86
N ALA A 203 5.17 -1.97 -36.68
CA ALA A 203 6.03 -1.92 -35.51
C ALA A 203 7.41 -2.60 -35.72
N LYS A 204 7.43 -3.77 -36.37
CA LYS A 204 8.68 -4.46 -36.73
C LYS A 204 9.51 -3.67 -37.73
N LEU A 205 8.88 -2.98 -38.68
CA LEU A 205 9.57 -2.15 -39.66
C LEU A 205 10.18 -0.89 -39.03
N ASN A 206 9.52 -0.29 -38.03
CA ASN A 206 10.07 0.85 -37.27
C ASN A 206 11.18 0.48 -36.26
N LEU A 207 11.42 -0.80 -35.99
CA LEU A 207 12.53 -1.25 -35.14
C LEU A 207 13.84 -1.50 -35.93
N VAL A 208 13.76 -1.49 -37.26
CA VAL A 208 14.91 -1.75 -38.16
C VAL A 208 15.63 -0.45 -38.55
N TYR A 209 15.05 0.71 -38.25
CA TYR A 209 15.63 2.05 -38.41
C TYR A 209 15.87 2.68 -37.03
#